data_AF-A0A660ZB08-F1
#
_entry.id   AF-A0A660ZB08-F1
#
_cell.length_a   1.000
_cell.length_b   1.000
_cell.length_c   1.000
_cell.angle_alpha   90.00
_cell.angle_beta   90.00
_cell.angle_gamma   90.00
#
_symmetry.space_group_name_H-M   'P 1'
#
loop_
_entity.id
_entity.type
_entity.pdbx_description
1 polymer ?
#
loop_
_entity_poly.entity_id
_entity_poly.type
_entity_poly.pdbx_seq_one_letter_code
_entity_poly.pdbx_strand_id
1 'polypeptide(L)'
;MRQSDEMLTPKEIVRELDRYVIGQEKAKKAVAIALRNRWRRLRVPEKLREEITPNNILMIGPTGVGKTEISRRLAMLAKAPFVKVEATKFTEIGYVGRDVASMVRELVEISVNMVKAEHMKKVHEKAQR
;
A
#
# COMPACT_ATOMS: atom_id res chain seq x y z
N MET A 1 4.44 15.01 -22.57
CA MET A 1 3.78 14.56 -21.32
C MET A 1 3.77 13.03 -21.32
N ARG A 2 4.38 12.38 -20.32
CA ARG A 2 4.51 10.91 -20.33
C ARG A 2 3.13 10.26 -20.27
N GLN A 3 2.80 9.49 -21.31
CA GLN A 3 1.75 8.47 -21.31
C GLN A 3 2.05 7.46 -20.18
N SER A 4 1.21 7.40 -19.14
CA SER A 4 1.10 6.28 -18.18
C SER A 4 0.03 6.58 -17.11
N ASP A 5 -1.12 7.11 -17.51
CA ASP A 5 -2.28 7.28 -16.62
C ASP A 5 -3.22 6.05 -16.63
N GLU A 6 -2.78 4.94 -17.23
CA GLU A 6 -3.44 3.64 -17.09
C GLU A 6 -3.01 3.00 -15.77
N MET A 7 -3.66 3.44 -14.69
CA MET A 7 -3.62 2.66 -13.46
C MET A 7 -4.09 1.24 -13.76
N LEU A 8 -3.34 0.25 -13.29
CA LEU A 8 -3.59 -1.17 -13.54
C LEU A 8 -5.06 -1.54 -13.29
N THR A 9 -5.62 -2.33 -14.19
CA THR A 9 -6.92 -2.97 -13.98
C THR A 9 -6.80 -4.03 -12.88
N PRO A 10 -7.92 -4.41 -12.22
CA PRO A 10 -7.87 -5.47 -11.22
C PRO A 10 -7.26 -6.78 -11.73
N LYS A 11 -7.47 -7.14 -13.00
CA LYS A 11 -6.89 -8.34 -13.61
C LYS A 11 -5.37 -8.24 -13.73
N GLU A 12 -4.84 -7.08 -14.10
CA GLU A 12 -3.39 -6.86 -14.21
C GLU A 12 -2.71 -6.82 -12.84
N ILE A 13 -3.37 -6.27 -11.82
CA ILE A 13 -2.87 -6.32 -10.44
C ILE A 13 -2.78 -7.77 -9.97
N VAL A 14 -3.82 -8.59 -10.20
CA VAL A 14 -3.78 -10.02 -9.86
C VAL A 14 -2.64 -10.72 -10.58
N ARG A 15 -2.49 -10.52 -11.89
CA ARG A 15 -1.41 -11.11 -12.70
C ARG A 15 -0.02 -10.75 -12.18
N GLU A 16 0.16 -9.53 -11.72
CA GLU A 16 1.45 -9.10 -11.16
C GLU A 16 1.69 -9.69 -9.76
N LEU A 17 0.64 -9.85 -8.94
CA LEU A 17 0.72 -10.56 -7.67
C LEU A 17 0.98 -12.06 -7.84
N ASP A 18 0.52 -12.68 -8.92
CA ASP A 18 0.75 -14.11 -9.24
C ASP A 18 2.24 -14.45 -9.37
N ARG A 19 3.08 -13.47 -9.75
CA ARG A 19 4.53 -13.63 -9.87
C ARG A 19 5.24 -13.84 -8.53
N TYR A 20 4.58 -13.47 -7.42
CA TYR A 20 5.19 -13.46 -6.08
C TYR A 20 4.44 -14.33 -5.07
N VAL A 21 3.14 -14.52 -5.24
CA VAL A 21 2.29 -15.29 -4.32
C VAL A 21 1.56 -16.36 -5.11
N ILE A 22 1.77 -17.62 -4.76
CA ILE A 22 1.12 -18.76 -5.42
C ILE A 22 -0.27 -18.98 -4.79
N GLY A 23 -1.31 -19.13 -5.62
CA GLY A 23 -2.69 -19.32 -5.18
C GLY A 23 -3.31 -18.08 -4.51
N GLN A 24 -4.18 -18.24 -3.50
CA GLN A 24 -4.84 -17.13 -2.78
C GLN A 24 -5.67 -16.19 -3.67
N GLU A 25 -6.32 -16.72 -4.71
CA GLU A 25 -7.08 -15.95 -5.71
C GLU A 25 -8.09 -14.95 -5.11
N LYS A 26 -8.82 -15.37 -4.07
CA LYS A 26 -9.79 -14.50 -3.39
C LYS A 26 -9.12 -13.29 -2.74
N ALA A 27 -7.96 -13.49 -2.10
CA ALA A 27 -7.22 -12.40 -1.45
C ALA A 27 -6.62 -11.44 -2.48
N LYS A 28 -6.01 -11.96 -3.56
CA LYS A 28 -5.48 -11.15 -4.67
C LYS A 28 -6.56 -10.30 -5.33
N LYS A 29 -7.72 -10.91 -5.61
CA LYS A 29 -8.87 -10.19 -6.19
C LYS A 29 -9.38 -9.10 -5.25
N ALA A 30 -9.50 -9.38 -3.95
CA ALA A 30 -9.96 -8.39 -2.97
C ALA A 30 -9.03 -7.17 -2.90
N VAL A 31 -7.72 -7.39 -2.82
CA VAL A 31 -6.74 -6.29 -2.78
C VAL A 31 -6.68 -5.50 -4.09
N ALA A 32 -6.82 -6.19 -5.23
CA ALA A 32 -6.85 -5.55 -6.54
C ALA A 32 -8.06 -4.63 -6.71
N ILE A 33 -9.24 -5.06 -6.24
CA ILE A 33 -10.45 -4.24 -6.23
C ILE A 33 -10.29 -3.03 -5.30
N ALA A 34 -9.77 -3.22 -4.08
CA ALA A 34 -9.55 -2.11 -3.15
C ALA A 34 -8.61 -1.04 -3.73
N LEU A 35 -7.51 -1.46 -4.36
CA LEU A 35 -6.58 -0.54 -5.02
C LEU A 35 -7.25 0.20 -6.19
N ARG A 36 -8.03 -0.50 -7.02
CA ARG A 36 -8.78 0.12 -8.12
C ARG A 36 -9.85 1.08 -7.63
N ASN A 37 -10.51 0.78 -6.52
CA ASN A 37 -11.52 1.66 -5.92
C ASN A 37 -10.88 2.96 -5.41
N ARG A 38 -9.66 2.91 -4.87
CA ARG A 38 -8.91 4.12 -4.50
C ARG A 38 -8.68 5.05 -5.69
N TRP A 39 -8.37 4.50 -6.86
CA TRP A 39 -8.26 5.28 -8.10
C TRP A 39 -9.59 5.85 -8.57
N ARG A 40 -10.66 5.03 -8.55
CA ARG A 40 -12.00 5.49 -8.92
C ARG A 40 -12.46 6.64 -8.04
N ARG A 41 -12.17 6.59 -6.74
CA ARG A 41 -12.44 7.68 -5.79
C ARG A 41 -11.76 9.00 -6.16
N LEU A 42 -10.56 8.98 -6.74
CA LEU A 42 -9.89 10.21 -7.20
C LEU A 42 -10.59 10.84 -8.42
N ARG A 43 -11.39 10.07 -9.15
CA ARG A 43 -12.09 10.49 -10.37
C ARG A 43 -13.57 10.86 -10.16
N VAL A 44 -14.10 10.75 -8.95
CA VAL A 44 -15.44 11.26 -8.64
C VAL A 44 -15.39 12.77 -8.31
N PRO A 45 -16.53 13.48 -8.41
CA PRO A 45 -16.65 14.86 -7.94
C PRO A 45 -16.23 15.00 -6.49
N GLU A 46 -15.68 16.16 -6.13
CA GLU A 46 -15.09 16.42 -4.81
C GLU A 46 -16.08 16.18 -3.66
N LYS A 47 -17.31 16.66 -3.79
CA LYS A 47 -18.38 16.45 -2.79
C LYS A 47 -18.62 14.97 -2.48
N LEU A 48 -18.57 14.11 -3.51
CA LEU A 48 -18.76 12.67 -3.36
C LEU A 48 -17.49 11.95 -2.86
N ARG A 49 -16.31 12.55 -3.05
CA ARG A 49 -15.03 11.93 -2.68
C ARG A 49 -14.87 11.78 -1.17
N GLU A 50 -15.42 12.73 -0.40
CA GLU A 50 -15.37 12.72 1.07
C GLU A 50 -16.27 11.64 1.67
N GLU A 51 -17.40 11.35 1.02
CA GLU A 51 -18.36 10.32 1.45
C GLU A 51 -17.86 8.89 1.18
N ILE A 52 -16.91 8.71 0.26
CA ILE A 52 -16.36 7.38 -0.08
C ILE A 52 -15.22 7.02 0.86
N THR A 53 -15.48 6.14 1.82
CA THR A 53 -14.47 5.56 2.71
C THR A 53 -13.61 4.51 1.99
N PRO A 54 -12.33 4.33 2.37
CA PRO A 54 -11.50 3.23 1.88
C PRO A 54 -12.07 1.86 2.23
N ASN A 55 -11.97 0.91 1.30
CA ASN A 55 -12.33 -0.49 1.56
C ASN A 55 -11.17 -1.19 2.29
N ASN A 56 -11.20 -1.15 3.62
CA ASN A 56 -10.24 -1.88 4.45
C ASN A 56 -10.41 -3.40 4.28
N ILE A 57 -9.31 -4.15 4.39
CA ILE A 57 -9.29 -5.60 4.14
C ILE A 57 -8.86 -6.34 5.40
N LEU A 58 -9.66 -7.33 5.80
CA LEU A 58 -9.30 -8.31 6.80
C LEU A 58 -8.91 -9.62 6.10
N MET A 59 -7.66 -10.05 6.25
CA MET A 59 -7.17 -11.33 5.71
C MET A 59 -7.19 -12.41 6.80
N ILE A 60 -7.98 -13.46 6.61
CA ILE A 60 -8.10 -14.58 7.54
C ILE A 60 -7.42 -15.82 6.95
N GLY A 61 -6.54 -16.46 7.72
CA GLY A 61 -5.85 -17.69 7.32
C GLY A 61 -4.63 -18.00 8.20
N PRO A 62 -4.03 -19.20 8.08
CA PRO A 62 -2.88 -19.61 8.89
C PRO A 62 -1.61 -18.81 8.55
N THR A 63 -0.58 -18.89 9.39
CA THR A 63 0.72 -18.27 9.11
C THR A 63 1.37 -18.88 7.86
N GLY A 64 2.28 -18.14 7.20
CA GLY A 64 3.01 -18.65 6.03
C GLY A 64 2.27 -18.64 4.69
N VAL A 65 0.95 -18.45 4.64
CA VAL A 65 0.16 -18.51 3.37
C VAL A 65 0.27 -17.26 2.47
N GLY A 66 1.11 -16.29 2.81
CA GLY A 66 1.35 -15.11 1.95
C GLY A 66 0.53 -13.85 2.26
N LYS A 67 -0.23 -13.78 3.37
CA LYS A 67 -1.02 -12.58 3.76
C LYS A 67 -0.21 -11.28 3.74
N THR A 68 0.93 -11.30 4.43
CA THR A 68 1.85 -10.14 4.52
C THR A 68 2.51 -9.86 3.17
N GLU A 69 2.82 -10.89 2.39
CA GLU A 69 3.49 -10.75 1.11
C GLU A 69 2.57 -10.11 0.06
N ILE A 70 1.29 -10.52 0.00
CA ILE A 70 0.27 -9.87 -0.84
C ILE A 70 0.22 -8.36 -0.54
N SER A 71 0.16 -8.00 0.74
CA SER A 71 0.07 -6.59 1.16
C SER A 71 1.33 -5.79 0.81
N ARG A 72 2.52 -6.38 1.06
CA ARG A 72 3.82 -5.78 0.72
C ARG A 72 3.95 -5.56 -0.79
N ARG A 73 3.63 -6.57 -1.61
CA ARG A 73 3.70 -6.50 -3.08
C ARG A 73 2.72 -5.51 -3.66
N LEU A 74 1.50 -5.46 -3.12
CA LEU A 74 0.51 -4.46 -3.51
C LEU A 74 1.02 -3.03 -3.27
N ALA A 75 1.67 -2.76 -2.13
CA ALA A 75 2.22 -1.44 -1.84
C ALA A 75 3.38 -1.08 -2.79
N MET A 76 4.26 -2.04 -3.11
CA MET A 76 5.31 -1.84 -4.12
C MET A 76 4.72 -1.51 -5.50
N LEU A 77 3.68 -2.23 -5.91
CA LEU A 77 2.97 -2.00 -7.16
C LEU A 77 2.34 -0.61 -7.24
N ALA A 78 1.72 -0.18 -6.14
CA ALA A 78 1.11 1.13 -6.02
C ALA A 78 2.13 2.26 -5.77
N LYS A 79 3.43 1.94 -5.64
CA LYS A 79 4.48 2.86 -5.18
C LYS A 79 4.07 3.61 -3.91
N ALA A 80 3.43 2.91 -2.99
CA ALA A 80 2.89 3.47 -1.75
C ALA A 80 3.80 3.14 -0.56
N PRO A 81 3.89 4.04 0.44
CA PRO A 81 4.56 3.73 1.69
C PRO A 81 3.85 2.56 2.39
N PHE A 82 4.62 1.70 3.06
CA PHE A 82 4.12 0.47 3.67
C PHE A 82 4.78 0.24 5.03
N VAL A 83 3.96 -0.07 6.04
CA VAL A 83 4.40 -0.38 7.40
C VAL A 83 3.76 -1.69 7.87
N LYS A 84 4.53 -2.55 8.55
CA LYS A 84 4.04 -3.79 9.16
C LYS A 84 4.06 -3.63 10.67
N VAL A 85 2.90 -3.69 11.31
CA VAL A 85 2.77 -3.55 12.76
C VAL A 85 2.07 -4.77 13.35
N GLU A 86 2.46 -5.15 14.56
CA GLU A 86 1.85 -6.24 15.33
C GLU A 86 0.92 -5.64 16.39
N ALA A 87 -0.36 -5.98 16.33
CA ALA A 87 -1.39 -5.38 17.18
C ALA A 87 -1.17 -5.64 18.69
N THR A 88 -0.63 -6.80 19.04
CA THR A 88 -0.36 -7.19 20.43
C THR A 88 0.64 -6.27 21.14
N LYS A 89 1.49 -5.55 20.39
CA LYS A 89 2.44 -4.57 20.94
C LYS A 89 1.77 -3.35 21.57
N PHE A 90 0.48 -3.13 21.29
CA PHE A 90 -0.29 -2.01 21.83
C PHE A 90 -1.17 -2.41 23.02
N THR A 91 -1.28 -3.71 23.31
CA THR A 91 -2.05 -4.24 24.43
C THR A 91 -1.16 -4.78 25.55
N GLU A 92 0.16 -4.85 25.33
CA GLU A 92 1.12 -5.39 26.29
C GLU A 92 1.23 -4.45 27.50
N ILE A 93 0.94 -4.99 28.70
CA ILE A 93 0.79 -4.25 29.94
C ILE A 93 2.16 -3.72 30.38
N GLY A 94 2.34 -2.40 30.28
CA GLY A 94 3.53 -1.67 30.73
C GLY A 94 3.20 -0.19 30.97
N TYR A 95 3.94 0.46 31.88
CA TYR A 95 3.62 1.79 32.45
C TYR A 95 3.58 2.94 31.41
N VAL A 96 4.09 2.71 30.21
CA VAL A 96 3.92 3.58 29.03
C VAL A 96 3.80 2.66 27.82
N GLY A 97 2.56 2.25 27.47
CA GLY A 97 2.32 1.45 26.26
C GLY A 97 2.84 2.15 25.01
N ARG A 98 3.16 1.38 23.95
CA ARG A 98 3.47 1.98 22.65
C ARG A 98 2.25 2.79 22.18
N ASP A 99 2.50 4.04 21.75
CA ASP A 99 1.45 4.92 21.24
C ASP A 99 0.97 4.43 19.86
N VAL A 100 -0.34 4.22 19.68
CA VAL A 100 -0.93 3.83 18.39
C VAL A 100 -0.59 4.84 17.28
N ALA A 101 -0.44 6.12 17.62
CA ALA A 101 -0.04 7.13 16.65
C ALA A 101 1.37 6.90 16.09
N SER A 102 2.22 6.09 16.76
CA SER A 102 3.52 5.68 16.21
C SER A 102 3.40 4.98 14.85
N MET A 103 2.30 4.25 14.59
CA MET A 103 2.05 3.59 13.31
C MET A 103 2.02 4.57 12.15
N VAL A 104 1.35 5.71 12.36
CA VAL A 104 1.23 6.77 11.36
C VAL A 104 2.55 7.53 11.23
N ARG A 105 3.25 7.79 12.35
CA ARG A 105 4.57 8.44 12.32
C ARG A 105 5.59 7.64 11.50
N GLU A 106 5.66 6.31 11.70
CA GLU A 106 6.54 5.42 10.93
C GLU A 106 6.16 5.41 9.43
N LEU A 107 4.87 5.36 9.11
CA LEU A 107 4.41 5.42 7.71
C LEU A 107 4.81 6.75 7.03
N VAL A 108 4.69 7.87 7.74
CA VAL A 108 5.08 9.20 7.23
C VAL A 108 6.59 9.27 7.02
N GLU A 109 7.39 8.76 7.96
CA GLU A 109 8.85 8.72 7.83
C GLU A 109 9.28 7.94 6.58
N ILE A 110 8.70 6.76 6.36
CA ILE A 110 8.93 5.95 5.16
C ILE A 110 8.57 6.74 3.90
N SER A 111 7.40 7.41 3.89
CA SER A 111 6.96 8.23 2.76
C SER A 111 7.92 9.37 2.45
N VAL A 112 8.43 10.08 3.46
CA VAL A 112 9.41 11.17 3.29
C VAL A 112 10.71 10.63 2.71
N ASN A 113 11.19 9.49 3.21
CA ASN A 113 12.42 8.87 2.71
C ASN A 113 12.27 8.40 1.26
N MET A 114 11.12 7.85 0.88
CA MET A 114 10.82 7.49 -0.51
C MET A 114 10.90 8.71 -1.44
N VAL A 115 10.27 9.82 -1.06
CA VAL A 115 10.29 11.07 -1.86
C VAL A 115 11.70 11.66 -1.94
N LYS A 116 12.46 11.68 -0.83
CA LYS A 116 13.85 12.13 -0.81
C LYS A 116 14.72 11.32 -1.77
N ALA A 117 14.59 9.99 -1.74
CA ALA A 117 15.34 9.10 -2.62
C ALA A 117 15.01 9.34 -4.11
N GLU A 118 13.74 9.57 -4.45
CA GLU A 118 13.34 9.92 -5.81
C GLU A 118 13.94 11.26 -6.28
N HIS A 119 13.98 12.27 -5.42
CA HIS A 119 14.57 13.58 -5.75
C HIS A 119 16.09 13.49 -5.90
N MET A 120 16.76 12.76 -5.03
CA MET A 120 18.21 12.56 -5.10
C MET A 120 18.61 11.91 -6.42
N LYS A 121 17.87 10.88 -6.87
CA LYS A 121 18.09 10.24 -8.18
C LYS A 121 17.93 11.23 -9.34
N LYS A 122 16.89 12.06 -9.33
CA LYS A 122 16.66 13.07 -10.38
C LYS A 122 17.79 14.11 -10.46
N VAL A 123 18.34 14.53 -9.31
CA VAL A 123 19.46 15.47 -9.27
C VAL A 123 20.74 14.82 -9.81
N HIS A 124 21.02 13.58 -9.41
CA HIS A 124 22.17 12.82 -9.89
C HIS A 124 22.13 12.61 -11.41
N GLU A 125 20.97 12.23 -11.97
CA GLU A 125 20.77 12.08 -13.42
C GLU A 125 21.00 13.40 -14.19
N LYS A 126 20.70 14.55 -13.58
CA LYS A 126 20.97 15.87 -14.19
C LYS A 126 22.43 16.26 -14.09
N ALA A 127 23.14 15.87 -13.03
CA ALA A 127 24.55 16.18 -12.84
C ALA A 127 25.48 15.34 -13.73
N GLN A 128 25.01 14.19 -14.22
CA GLN A 128 25.74 13.33 -15.16
C GLN A 128 25.52 13.68 -16.64
N ARG A 129 24.65 14.65 -16.94
CA ARG A 129 24.41 15.19 -18.29
C ARG A 129 25.12 16.51 -18.47
#